data_AF-A0A7X5XXH0-F1
#
_entry.id   AF-A0A7X5XXH0-F1
#
_cell.length_a   1.000
_cell.length_b   1.000
_cell.length_c   1.000
_cell.angle_alpha   90.00
_cell.angle_beta   90.00
_cell.angle_gamma   90.00
#
_symmetry.space_group_name_H-M   'P 1'
#
loop_
_entity.id
_entity.type
_entity.pdbx_description
1 polymer ?
#
loop_
_entity_poly.entity_id
_entity_poly.type
_entity_poly.pdbx_seq_one_letter_code
_entity_poly.pdbx_strand_id
1 'polypeptide(L)'
;MADVDSGTDARQRRAEALAMRRSGMTLREIGETLGVSASRAGQLVHNAVRDEPCRLSPTSPVETKIKASTKISDLPWSWRTYNVLMNCGFHTVSDFLRSDRAEFEREMLSVPNCNRRSWEEIASILDRIESD
;
A
#
# COMPACT_ATOMS: atom_id res chain seq x y z
N MET A 1 17.38 18.28 22.94
CA MET A 1 17.93 17.89 21.62
C MET A 1 17.14 16.66 21.19
N ALA A 2 16.24 16.81 20.21
CA ALA A 2 15.29 15.77 19.84
C ALA A 2 15.78 15.02 18.59
N ASP A 3 16.08 13.75 18.76
CA ASP A 3 16.33 12.75 17.71
C ASP A 3 15.05 12.47 16.90
N VAL A 4 14.76 13.30 15.88
CA VAL A 4 13.57 13.14 15.02
C VAL A 4 13.94 12.76 13.57
N ASP A 5 15.22 12.68 13.20
CA ASP A 5 15.60 12.88 11.79
C ASP A 5 15.88 11.61 10.94
N SER A 6 15.93 10.41 11.52
CA SER A 6 16.36 9.22 10.77
C SER A 6 15.27 8.57 9.89
N GLY A 7 14.00 8.72 10.26
CA GLY A 7 12.87 8.11 9.54
C GLY A 7 12.44 8.89 8.29
N THR A 8 12.53 10.22 8.34
CA THR A 8 12.14 11.15 7.27
C THR A 8 13.13 11.07 6.10
N ASP A 9 14.43 11.03 6.43
CA ASP A 9 15.52 10.87 5.47
C ASP A 9 15.40 9.57 4.65
N ALA A 10 15.04 8.45 5.29
CA ALA A 10 14.88 7.18 4.59
C ALA A 10 13.70 7.16 3.61
N ARG A 11 12.58 7.82 3.92
CA ARG A 11 11.44 7.95 2.99
C ARG A 11 11.78 8.91 1.85
N GLN A 12 12.44 10.01 2.16
CA GLN A 12 12.85 11.01 1.17
C GLN A 12 13.84 10.44 0.16
N ARG A 13 14.89 9.74 0.63
CA ARG A 13 15.86 9.05 -0.26
C ARG A 13 15.21 8.03 -1.19
N ARG A 14 14.16 7.34 -0.72
CA ARG A 14 13.38 6.41 -1.55
C ARG A 14 12.61 7.15 -2.64
N ALA A 15 11.91 8.24 -2.30
CA ALA A 15 11.18 9.05 -3.25
C ALA A 15 12.09 9.69 -4.30
N GLU A 16 13.25 10.22 -3.89
CA GLU A 16 14.26 10.80 -4.78
C GLU A 16 14.83 9.76 -5.75
N ALA A 17 15.22 8.58 -5.25
CA ALA A 17 15.69 7.48 -6.09
C ALA A 17 14.65 7.07 -7.15
N LEU A 18 13.37 7.02 -6.78
CA LEU A 18 12.28 6.71 -7.72
C LEU A 18 12.09 7.81 -8.77
N ALA A 19 12.15 9.07 -8.38
CA ALA A 19 12.04 10.20 -9.30
C ALA A 19 13.16 10.20 -10.34
N MET A 20 14.41 9.99 -9.91
CA MET A 20 15.56 9.85 -10.80
C MET A 20 15.43 8.63 -11.73
N ARG A 21 14.87 7.52 -11.22
CA ARG A 21 14.64 6.35 -12.07
C ARG A 21 13.58 6.63 -13.15
N ARG A 22 12.54 7.40 -12.83
CA ARG A 22 11.49 7.82 -13.78
C ARG A 22 12.00 8.77 -14.84
N SER A 23 13.00 9.60 -14.54
CA SER A 23 13.65 10.47 -15.54
C SER A 23 14.63 9.73 -16.46
N GLY A 24 14.80 8.41 -16.28
CA GLY A 24 15.59 7.55 -17.16
C GLY A 24 16.99 7.21 -16.65
N MET A 25 17.40 7.71 -15.48
CA MET A 25 18.72 7.40 -14.92
C MET A 25 18.87 5.93 -14.59
N THR A 26 20.06 5.38 -14.82
CA THR A 26 20.43 4.02 -14.44
C THR A 26 20.64 3.90 -12.93
N LEU A 27 20.51 2.69 -12.38
CA LEU A 27 20.75 2.46 -10.94
C LEU A 27 22.17 2.85 -10.50
N ARG A 28 23.14 2.80 -11.42
CA ARG A 28 24.52 3.25 -11.18
C ARG A 28 24.58 4.76 -11.00
N GLU A 29 24.02 5.53 -11.92
CA GLU A 29 23.97 7.00 -11.85
C GLU A 29 23.18 7.49 -10.64
N ILE A 30 22.09 6.80 -10.29
CA ILE A 30 21.31 7.10 -9.07
C ILE A 30 22.15 6.85 -7.83
N GLY A 31 22.89 5.74 -7.79
CA GLY A 31 23.82 5.44 -6.70
C GLY A 31 24.90 6.51 -6.54
N GLU A 32 25.56 6.88 -7.65
CA GLU A 32 26.56 7.95 -7.68
C GLU A 32 25.97 9.30 -7.18
N THR A 33 24.76 9.64 -7.62
CA THR A 33 24.07 10.89 -7.22
C THR A 33 23.71 10.92 -5.73
N LEU A 34 23.24 9.79 -5.19
CA LEU A 34 22.81 9.68 -3.79
C LEU A 34 23.94 9.26 -2.83
N GLY A 35 25.17 9.07 -3.33
CA GLY A 35 26.30 8.60 -2.53
C GLY A 35 26.17 7.15 -2.01
N VAL A 36 25.45 6.29 -2.74
CA VAL A 36 25.22 4.87 -2.38
C VAL A 36 25.62 3.92 -3.51
N SER A 37 25.75 2.62 -3.21
CA SER A 37 26.00 1.63 -4.26
C SER A 37 24.80 1.45 -5.20
N ALA A 38 25.04 0.99 -6.42
CA ALA A 38 23.97 0.70 -7.39
C ALA A 38 22.95 -0.34 -6.86
N SER A 39 23.42 -1.32 -6.08
CA SER A 39 22.55 -2.29 -5.41
C SER A 39 21.64 -1.62 -4.38
N ARG A 40 22.20 -0.70 -3.58
CA ARG A 40 21.42 0.07 -2.60
C ARG A 40 20.41 1.00 -3.28
N ALA A 41 20.79 1.65 -4.38
CA ALA A 41 19.87 2.43 -5.22
C ALA A 41 18.72 1.55 -5.76
N GLY A 42 19.01 0.33 -6.22
CA GLY A 42 17.99 -0.65 -6.61
C GLY A 42 17.00 -0.99 -5.49
N GLN A 43 17.50 -1.20 -4.27
CA GLN A 43 16.64 -1.42 -3.10
C GLN A 43 15.80 -0.19 -2.76
N LEU A 44 16.36 1.01 -2.86
CA LEU A 44 15.63 2.26 -2.63
C LEU A 44 14.48 2.41 -3.62
N VAL A 45 14.75 2.23 -4.92
CA VAL A 45 13.72 2.27 -5.98
C VAL A 45 12.66 1.19 -5.75
N HIS A 46 13.07 -0.06 -5.48
CA HIS A 46 12.13 -1.16 -5.24
C HIS A 46 11.23 -0.88 -4.03
N ASN A 47 11.81 -0.44 -2.92
CA ASN A 47 11.06 -0.07 -1.73
C ASN A 47 10.19 1.16 -1.96
N ALA A 48 10.64 2.13 -2.77
CA ALA A 48 9.87 3.31 -3.12
C ALA A 48 8.64 2.96 -3.97
N VAL A 49 8.76 2.03 -4.92
CA VAL A 49 7.62 1.52 -5.69
C VAL A 49 6.63 0.79 -4.79
N ARG A 50 7.13 0.06 -3.78
CA ARG A 50 6.28 -0.63 -2.80
C ARG A 50 5.58 0.33 -1.82
N ASP A 51 6.27 1.43 -1.49
CA ASP A 51 5.80 2.44 -0.55
C ASP A 51 5.03 3.57 -1.23
N GLU A 52 5.12 3.72 -2.56
CA GLU A 52 4.19 4.57 -3.28
C GLU A 52 2.80 4.10 -2.89
N PRO A 53 1.91 5.03 -2.49
CA PRO A 53 0.52 4.67 -2.40
C PRO A 53 0.19 4.06 -3.77
N CYS A 54 -0.39 2.87 -3.77
CA CYS A 54 -1.05 2.35 -4.96
C CYS A 54 -1.78 3.51 -5.61
N ARG A 55 -1.78 3.59 -6.94
CA ARG A 55 -2.36 4.67 -7.77
C ARG A 55 -3.77 5.14 -7.40
N LEU A 56 -4.39 4.49 -6.44
CA LEU A 56 -5.58 4.87 -5.72
C LEU A 56 -5.19 5.15 -4.26
N SER A 57 -4.60 6.31 -3.96
CA SER A 57 -4.60 6.80 -2.57
C SER A 57 -6.06 6.92 -2.11
N PRO A 58 -6.43 6.50 -0.89
CA PRO A 58 -7.78 6.71 -0.35
C PRO A 58 -8.12 8.19 -0.09
N THR A 59 -7.20 9.10 -0.43
CA THR A 59 -7.34 10.56 -0.38
C THR A 59 -7.74 11.21 -1.70
N SER A 60 -7.78 10.48 -2.83
CA SER A 60 -8.67 10.92 -3.89
C SER A 60 -10.08 10.58 -3.43
N PRO A 61 -11.00 11.55 -3.30
CA PRO A 61 -12.40 11.25 -3.07
C PRO A 61 -12.89 10.61 -4.36
N VAL A 62 -12.68 9.29 -4.50
CA VAL A 62 -13.49 8.54 -5.45
C VAL A 62 -14.85 8.49 -4.76
N GLU A 63 -15.67 9.50 -5.01
CA GLU A 63 -17.10 9.57 -4.67
C GLU A 63 -17.91 8.46 -5.39
N THR A 64 -17.26 7.39 -5.81
CA THR A 64 -17.94 6.18 -6.23
C THR A 64 -18.49 5.51 -4.99
N LYS A 65 -19.82 5.61 -4.83
CA LYS A 65 -20.60 4.71 -3.99
C LYS A 65 -20.08 3.28 -4.15
N ILE A 66 -19.56 2.72 -3.07
CA ILE A 66 -18.99 1.38 -3.07
C ILE A 66 -20.17 0.42 -3.02
N LYS A 67 -20.42 -0.28 -4.12
CA LYS A 67 -21.49 -1.29 -4.20
C LYS A 67 -20.91 -2.65 -3.85
N ALA A 68 -21.78 -3.58 -3.45
CA ALA A 68 -21.39 -4.98 -3.22
C ALA A 68 -20.74 -5.64 -4.46
N SER A 69 -21.09 -5.19 -5.68
CA SER A 69 -20.50 -5.68 -6.93
C SER A 69 -19.17 -5.02 -7.31
N THR A 70 -18.69 -4.04 -6.54
CA THR A 70 -17.40 -3.40 -6.80
C THR A 70 -16.28 -4.41 -6.65
N LYS A 71 -15.36 -4.44 -7.61
CA LYS A 71 -14.20 -5.33 -7.58
C LYS A 71 -13.15 -4.79 -6.62
N ILE A 72 -12.41 -5.70 -6.01
CA ILE A 72 -11.30 -5.35 -5.11
C ILE A 72 -10.18 -4.63 -5.86
N SER A 73 -9.98 -4.91 -7.15
CA SER A 73 -9.00 -4.20 -8.00
C SER A 73 -9.27 -2.70 -8.14
N ASP A 74 -10.52 -2.28 -7.97
CA ASP A 74 -10.97 -0.91 -8.27
C ASP A 74 -10.96 -0.05 -7.01
N LEU A 75 -10.63 -0.63 -5.86
CA LEU A 75 -10.61 0.03 -4.56
C LEU A 75 -9.20 0.51 -4.18
N PRO A 76 -9.12 1.57 -3.36
CA PRO A 76 -7.87 2.23 -3.00
C PRO A 76 -7.06 1.48 -1.93
N TRP A 77 -6.70 0.23 -2.19
CA TRP A 77 -5.88 -0.58 -1.28
C TRP A 77 -4.40 -0.25 -1.41
N SER A 78 -3.62 -0.44 -0.33
CA SER A 78 -2.19 -0.63 -0.51
C SER A 78 -1.89 -1.93 -1.26
N TRP A 79 -0.73 -2.01 -1.91
CA TRP A 79 -0.33 -3.21 -2.66
C TRP A 79 -0.27 -4.46 -1.78
N ARG A 80 0.09 -4.27 -0.51
CA ARG A 80 0.09 -5.34 0.47
C ARG A 80 -1.33 -5.85 0.72
N THR A 81 -2.24 -4.94 1.06
CA THR A 81 -3.64 -5.27 1.34
C THR A 81 -4.28 -5.92 0.12
N TYR A 82 -4.08 -5.37 -1.08
CA TYR A 82 -4.52 -5.96 -2.34
C TYR A 82 -4.01 -7.40 -2.52
N ASN A 83 -2.71 -7.65 -2.36
CA ASN A 83 -2.16 -9.00 -2.52
C ASN A 83 -2.66 -9.98 -1.46
N VAL A 84 -2.81 -9.54 -0.21
CA VAL A 84 -3.41 -10.36 0.85
C VAL A 84 -4.82 -10.76 0.45
N LEU A 85 -5.65 -9.80 0.05
CA LEU A 85 -7.04 -10.04 -0.36
C LEU A 85 -7.14 -11.00 -1.56
N MET A 86 -6.33 -10.77 -2.60
CA MET A 86 -6.29 -11.63 -3.78
C MET A 86 -5.80 -13.04 -3.46
N ASN A 87 -4.83 -13.20 -2.55
CA ASN A 87 -4.33 -14.52 -2.13
C ASN A 87 -5.33 -15.28 -1.26
N CYS A 88 -6.18 -14.58 -0.51
CA CYS A 88 -7.29 -15.18 0.24
C CYS A 88 -8.50 -15.51 -0.65
N GLY A 89 -8.46 -15.16 -1.94
CA GLY A 89 -9.54 -15.44 -2.89
C GLY A 89 -10.70 -14.45 -2.85
N PHE A 90 -10.52 -13.28 -2.25
CA PHE A 90 -11.51 -12.22 -2.31
C PHE A 90 -11.44 -11.53 -3.68
N HIS A 91 -12.58 -11.34 -4.33
CA HIS A 91 -12.64 -10.69 -5.65
C HIS A 91 -13.58 -9.48 -5.67
N THR A 92 -14.64 -9.50 -4.88
CA THR A 92 -15.63 -8.41 -4.82
C THR A 92 -15.96 -8.01 -3.39
N VAL A 93 -16.49 -6.80 -3.22
CA VAL A 93 -16.91 -6.29 -1.90
C VAL A 93 -17.95 -7.17 -1.23
N SER A 94 -18.83 -7.80 -2.03
CA SER A 94 -19.81 -8.76 -1.55
C SER A 94 -19.20 -9.89 -0.73
N ASP A 95 -17.96 -10.29 -1.03
CA ASP A 95 -17.30 -11.39 -0.33
C ASP A 95 -17.00 -11.03 1.13
N PHE A 96 -16.78 -9.75 1.43
CA PHE A 96 -16.61 -9.27 2.80
C PHE A 96 -17.89 -9.28 3.60
N LEU A 97 -19.01 -8.95 2.96
CA LEU A 97 -20.32 -8.84 3.61
C LEU A 97 -20.90 -10.20 4.01
N ARG A 98 -20.26 -11.31 3.64
CA ARG A 98 -20.70 -12.67 3.97
C ARG A 98 -20.26 -13.10 5.36
N SER A 99 -19.27 -12.44 5.95
CA SER A 99 -18.66 -12.81 7.22
C SER A 99 -18.94 -11.74 8.28
N ASP A 100 -19.07 -12.17 9.54
CA ASP A 100 -19.12 -11.25 10.67
C ASP A 100 -17.79 -10.49 10.79
N ARG A 101 -17.85 -9.18 11.09
CA ARG A 101 -16.69 -8.30 11.13
C ARG A 101 -15.61 -8.78 12.11
N ALA A 102 -16.00 -9.28 13.28
CA ALA A 102 -15.06 -9.73 14.30
C ALA A 102 -14.45 -11.10 13.98
N GLU A 103 -15.19 -11.97 13.28
CA GLU A 103 -14.65 -13.20 12.74
C GLU A 103 -13.67 -12.93 11.60
N PHE A 104 -14.03 -12.01 10.71
CA PHE A 104 -13.20 -11.60 9.59
C PHE A 104 -11.91 -10.92 10.05
N GLU A 105 -11.95 -10.09 11.10
CA GLU A 105 -10.73 -9.54 11.71
C GLU A 105 -9.78 -10.65 12.16
N ARG A 106 -10.29 -11.65 12.88
CA ARG A 106 -9.48 -12.77 13.38
C ARG A 106 -8.89 -13.60 12.26
N GLU A 107 -9.70 -13.90 11.24
CA GLU A 107 -9.24 -14.62 10.04
C GLU A 107 -8.14 -13.83 9.33
N MET A 108 -8.37 -12.56 9.03
CA MET A 108 -7.42 -11.72 8.34
C MET A 108 -6.12 -11.53 9.13
N LEU A 109 -6.17 -11.36 10.46
CA LEU A 109 -4.98 -11.26 11.29
C LEU A 109 -4.21 -12.58 11.43
N SER A 110 -4.85 -13.72 11.12
CA SER A 110 -4.16 -15.02 11.05
C SER A 110 -3.41 -15.23 9.72
N VAL A 111 -3.77 -14.48 8.67
CA VAL A 111 -3.16 -14.62 7.34
C VAL A 111 -1.71 -14.10 7.34
N PRO A 112 -0.75 -14.90 6.87
CA PRO A 112 0.63 -14.44 6.70
C PRO A 112 0.70 -13.19 5.81
N ASN A 113 1.44 -12.18 6.27
CA ASN A 113 1.60 -10.87 5.62
C ASN A 113 0.44 -9.87 5.75
N CYS A 114 -0.69 -10.27 6.36
CA CYS A 114 -1.68 -9.33 6.84
C CYS A 114 -1.22 -8.78 8.20
N ASN A 115 -1.08 -7.47 8.30
CA ASN A 115 -0.72 -6.81 9.55
C ASN A 115 -1.84 -5.83 9.97
N ARG A 116 -1.73 -5.29 11.19
CA ARG A 116 -2.69 -4.33 11.75
C ARG A 116 -3.03 -3.20 10.78
N ARG A 117 -2.03 -2.68 10.06
CA ARG A 117 -2.20 -1.60 9.09
C ARG A 117 -3.04 -2.03 7.87
N SER A 118 -2.80 -3.23 7.34
CA SER A 118 -3.65 -3.79 6.27
C SER A 118 -5.08 -3.99 6.74
N TRP A 119 -5.28 -4.41 7.99
CA TRP A 119 -6.62 -4.50 8.58
C TRP A 119 -7.30 -3.13 8.71
N GLU A 120 -6.59 -2.10 9.18
CA GLU A 120 -7.13 -0.74 9.29
C GLU A 120 -7.58 -0.19 7.93
N GLU A 121 -6.85 -0.49 6.85
CA GLU A 121 -7.27 -0.15 5.48
C GLU A 121 -8.58 -0.85 5.10
N ILE A 122 -8.69 -2.15 5.39
CA ILE A 122 -9.91 -2.94 5.13
C ILE A 122 -11.09 -2.39 5.94
N ALA A 123 -10.90 -2.18 7.24
CA ALA A 123 -11.92 -1.65 8.15
C ALA A 123 -12.41 -0.27 7.69
N SER A 124 -11.51 0.62 7.24
CA SER A 124 -11.89 1.93 6.73
C SER A 124 -12.77 1.87 5.48
N ILE A 125 -12.63 0.84 4.65
CA ILE A 125 -13.51 0.66 3.48
C ILE A 125 -14.84 0.02 3.88
N LEU A 126 -14.84 -0.90 4.85
CA LEU A 126 -16.07 -1.47 5.42
C LEU A 126 -16.95 -0.38 6.06
N ASP A 127 -16.35 0.52 6.84
CA ASP A 127 -17.06 1.64 7.47
C ASP A 127 -17.73 2.55 6.42
N ARG A 128 -17.12 2.71 5.24
CA ARG A 128 -17.71 3.47 4.12
C ARG A 128 -18.88 2.76 3.44
N ILE A 129 -18.95 1.43 3.53
CA ILE A 129 -20.05 0.64 2.97
C ILE A 129 -21.23 0.61 3.95
N GLU A 130 -20.96 0.49 5.26
CA GLU A 130 -22.01 0.46 6.30
C GLU A 130 -22.70 1.82 6.51
N SER A 131 -22.05 2.92 6.09
CA SER A 131 -22.60 4.27 6.22
C SER A 131 -23.53 4.70 5.07
N ASP A 132 -23.71 3.85 4.04
CA ASP A 132 -24.56 4.08 2.85
C ASP A 132 -25.91 3.33 2.99
#